data_AF-A0A0W0ZJK8-F1
#
_entry.id   AF-A0A0W0ZJK8-F1
#
_cell.length_a   1.000
_cell.length_b   1.000
_cell.length_c   1.000
_cell.angle_alpha   90.00
_cell.angle_beta   90.00
_cell.angle_gamma   90.00
#
_symmetry.space_group_name_H-M   'P 1'
#
loop_
_entity.id
_entity.type
_entity.pdbx_description
1 polymer ?
#
loop_
_entity_poly.entity_id
_entity_poly.type
_entity_poly.pdbx_seq_one_letter_code
_entity_poly.pdbx_strand_id
1 'polypeptide(L)'
;MYSKLYFPRFFTAGSEKSINEKLSASDTLKWEKTKYQALLQLRKHGSRIITSLCELKAITSKKETDSLYGYVEFVMQKAISNPNFNSALYANELGNRFALLKAKIEEHKKLEQCCSGMNLFENSIITAVGALGVVFFGVAVSTGPLGMALLAVGMAIASALLTTIAAYSVYVDSRFIKGKQLNEIEVGINFISSYPNGSLFDEVDEHSLCCP
;
A
#
# COMPACT_ATOMS: atom_id res chain seq x y z
N MET A 1 -6.85 19.76 -17.67
CA MET A 1 -6.75 19.14 -16.33
C MET A 1 -5.84 17.93 -16.51
N TYR A 2 -4.83 17.74 -15.66
CA TYR A 2 -3.87 16.63 -15.80
C TYR A 2 -4.26 15.52 -14.83
N SER A 3 -4.44 14.30 -15.31
CA SER A 3 -4.67 13.13 -14.47
C SER A 3 -3.44 12.89 -13.59
N LYS A 4 -3.66 12.78 -12.28
CA LYS A 4 -2.62 12.36 -11.34
C LYS A 4 -2.43 10.85 -11.47
N LEU A 5 -1.22 10.46 -11.85
CA LEU A 5 -0.79 9.07 -11.86
C LEU A 5 0.00 8.77 -10.59
N TYR A 6 -0.34 7.68 -9.92
CA TYR A 6 0.35 7.16 -8.77
C TYR A 6 1.23 5.98 -9.20
N PHE A 7 2.41 5.88 -8.58
CA PHE A 7 3.32 4.78 -8.84
C PHE A 7 3.31 3.80 -7.67
N PRO A 8 3.33 2.49 -7.93
CA PRO A 8 3.46 1.51 -6.87
C PRO A 8 4.81 1.69 -6.16
N ARG A 9 4.84 1.32 -4.89
CA ARG A 9 6.08 1.33 -4.13
C ARG A 9 6.99 0.20 -4.63
N PHE A 10 8.05 0.56 -5.34
CA PHE A 10 9.04 -0.39 -5.85
C PHE A 10 10.05 -0.86 -4.79
N PHE A 11 10.25 -0.09 -3.73
CA PHE A 11 11.27 -0.37 -2.70
C PHE A 11 10.63 -0.78 -1.37
N THR A 12 11.14 -1.87 -0.79
CA THR A 12 10.74 -2.32 0.54
C THR A 12 11.30 -1.40 1.63
N ALA A 13 10.50 -1.19 2.66
CA ALA A 13 10.87 -0.39 3.82
C ALA A 13 11.98 -1.06 4.64
N GLY A 14 12.69 -0.27 5.46
CA GLY A 14 13.79 -0.80 6.27
C GLY A 14 13.30 -1.85 7.26
N SER A 15 12.16 -1.58 7.91
CA SER A 15 11.50 -2.53 8.84
C SER A 15 11.06 -3.82 8.16
N GLU A 16 10.62 -3.78 6.89
CA GLU A 16 10.24 -4.96 6.13
C GLU A 16 11.44 -5.85 5.79
N LYS A 17 12.60 -5.25 5.49
CA LYS A 17 13.84 -6.01 5.29
C LYS A 17 14.26 -6.69 6.60
N SER A 18 14.34 -5.93 7.68
CA SER A 18 14.75 -6.44 9.00
C SER A 18 13.83 -7.54 9.53
N ILE A 19 12.51 -7.43 9.34
CA ILE A 19 11.58 -8.47 9.79
C ILE A 19 11.67 -9.75 8.93
N ASN A 20 11.93 -9.63 7.63
CA ASN A 20 12.13 -10.79 6.75
C ASN A 20 13.42 -11.54 7.09
N GLU A 21 14.49 -10.80 7.35
CA GLU A 21 15.76 -11.36 7.84
C GLU A 21 15.52 -12.07 9.18
N LYS A 22 14.83 -11.43 10.11
CA LYS A 22 14.53 -12.03 11.42
C LYS A 22 13.67 -13.29 11.28
N LEU A 23 12.63 -13.27 10.45
CA LEU A 23 11.74 -14.43 10.22
C LEU A 23 12.46 -15.62 9.57
N SER A 24 13.54 -15.37 8.83
CA SER A 24 14.34 -16.39 8.13
C SER A 24 15.53 -16.89 8.96
N ALA A 25 15.84 -16.23 10.08
CA ALA A 25 16.95 -16.62 10.95
C ALA A 25 16.67 -17.98 11.63
N SER A 26 17.69 -18.84 11.67
CA SER A 26 17.60 -20.19 12.27
C SER A 26 17.09 -20.17 13.71
N ASP A 27 17.51 -19.17 14.49
CA ASP A 27 17.10 -19.02 15.88
C ASP A 27 15.61 -18.66 16.00
N THR A 28 15.08 -17.86 15.08
CA THR A 28 13.67 -17.47 15.04
C THR A 28 12.76 -18.62 14.58
N LEU A 29 13.23 -19.46 13.65
CA LEU A 29 12.48 -20.64 13.19
C LEU A 29 12.28 -21.68 14.29
N LYS A 30 13.12 -21.65 15.34
CA LYS A 30 12.99 -22.51 16.53
C LYS A 30 12.12 -21.90 17.63
N TRP A 31 11.57 -20.70 17.43
CA TRP A 31 10.69 -20.07 18.41
C TRP A 31 9.39 -20.83 18.60
N GLU A 32 8.74 -20.57 19.73
CA GLU A 32 7.37 -21.01 19.94
C GLU A 32 6.44 -20.49 18.83
N LYS A 33 5.50 -21.34 18.40
CA LYS A 33 4.55 -21.06 17.31
C LYS A 33 3.82 -19.73 17.50
N THR A 34 3.35 -19.44 18.71
CA THR A 34 2.62 -18.21 19.07
C THR A 34 3.47 -16.97 18.82
N LYS A 35 4.71 -16.98 19.31
CA LYS A 35 5.70 -15.90 19.13
C LYS A 35 6.09 -15.70 17.67
N TYR A 36 6.26 -16.79 16.92
CA TYR A 36 6.53 -16.73 15.48
C TYR A 36 5.34 -16.16 14.69
N GLN A 37 4.12 -16.59 15.01
CA GLN A 37 2.89 -16.08 14.39
C GLN A 37 2.68 -14.59 14.69
N ALA A 38 2.94 -14.14 15.92
CA ALA A 38 2.89 -12.72 16.26
C ALA A 38 3.86 -11.89 15.41
N LEU A 39 5.09 -12.40 15.16
CA LEU A 39 6.07 -11.75 14.30
C LEU A 39 5.62 -11.71 12.82
N LEU A 40 4.97 -12.77 12.32
CA LEU A 40 4.36 -12.77 10.99
C LEU A 40 3.24 -11.73 10.87
N GLN A 41 2.39 -11.60 11.89
CA GLN A 41 1.33 -10.59 11.92
C GLN A 41 1.89 -9.18 12.01
N LEU A 42 2.97 -8.96 12.79
CA LEU A 42 3.68 -7.69 12.83
C LEU A 42 4.20 -7.30 11.44
N ARG A 43 4.74 -8.25 10.67
CA ARG A 43 5.12 -8.02 9.26
C ARG A 43 3.91 -7.63 8.42
N LYS A 44 2.81 -8.38 8.53
CA LYS A 44 1.58 -8.15 7.76
C LYS A 44 1.01 -6.75 8.01
N HIS A 45 0.77 -6.40 9.27
CA HIS A 45 0.23 -5.10 9.67
C HIS A 45 1.20 -3.97 9.36
N GLY A 46 2.49 -4.14 9.64
CA GLY A 46 3.50 -3.14 9.33
C GLY A 46 3.59 -2.79 7.84
N SER A 47 3.58 -3.81 6.98
CA SER A 47 3.58 -3.62 5.52
C SER A 47 2.32 -2.89 5.02
N ARG A 48 1.15 -3.24 5.58
CA ARG A 48 -0.12 -2.56 5.27
C ARG A 48 -0.14 -1.11 5.71
N ILE A 49 0.28 -0.80 6.94
CA ILE A 49 0.39 0.58 7.45
C ILE A 49 1.29 1.40 6.53
N ILE A 50 2.49 0.90 6.25
CA ILE A 50 3.47 1.59 5.41
C ILE A 50 2.92 1.85 4.01
N THR A 51 2.29 0.85 3.40
CA THR A 51 1.69 0.98 2.06
C THR A 51 0.58 2.03 2.05
N SER A 52 -0.33 1.96 3.02
CA SER A 52 -1.44 2.91 3.18
C SER A 52 -0.96 4.34 3.44
N LEU A 53 0.14 4.52 4.19
CA LEU A 53 0.78 5.82 4.36
C LEU A 53 1.41 6.33 3.06
N CYS A 54 2.13 5.50 2.30
CA CYS A 54 2.69 5.90 1.01
C CYS A 54 1.59 6.34 0.03
N GLU A 55 0.47 5.62 -0.03
CA GLU A 55 -0.68 5.97 -0.86
C GLU A 55 -1.32 7.29 -0.42
N LEU A 56 -1.57 7.46 0.88
CA LEU A 56 -2.12 8.71 1.42
C LEU A 56 -1.19 9.90 1.16
N LYS A 57 0.12 9.70 1.23
CA LYS A 57 1.11 10.73 0.87
C LYS A 57 0.98 11.12 -0.60
N ALA A 58 0.84 10.14 -1.49
CA ALA A 58 0.71 10.39 -2.93
C ALA A 58 -0.53 11.22 -3.28
N ILE A 59 -1.63 11.03 -2.54
CA ILE A 59 -2.88 11.78 -2.74
C ILE A 59 -2.81 13.17 -2.10
N THR A 60 -2.45 13.21 -0.81
CA THR A 60 -2.68 14.40 0.04
C THR A 60 -1.43 15.26 0.28
N SER A 61 -0.23 14.72 0.02
CA SER A 61 1.07 15.36 0.27
C SER A 61 1.24 15.95 1.68
N LYS A 62 0.61 15.33 2.69
CA LYS A 62 0.65 15.78 4.09
C LYS A 62 1.95 15.39 4.80
N LYS A 63 2.52 16.35 5.54
CA LYS A 63 3.73 16.14 6.37
C LYS A 63 3.46 15.17 7.53
N GLU A 64 2.21 15.13 7.99
CA GLU A 64 1.73 14.23 9.03
C GLU A 64 1.89 12.76 8.61
N THR A 65 1.78 12.48 7.31
CA THR A 65 2.01 11.13 6.76
C THR A 65 3.46 10.70 6.93
N ASP A 66 4.42 11.60 6.66
CA ASP A 66 5.85 11.33 6.88
C ASP A 66 6.20 11.19 8.36
N SER A 67 5.58 12.03 9.19
CA SER A 67 5.72 11.99 10.64
C SER A 67 5.27 10.66 11.24
N LEU A 68 4.11 10.15 10.79
CA LEU A 68 3.60 8.85 11.24
C LEU A 68 4.42 7.69 10.64
N TYR A 69 4.79 7.78 9.35
CA TYR A 69 5.64 6.77 8.69
C TYR A 69 6.95 6.56 9.46
N GLY A 70 7.68 7.63 9.75
CA GLY A 70 8.96 7.54 10.44
C GLY A 70 8.81 6.95 11.85
N TYR A 71 7.73 7.30 12.55
CA TYR A 71 7.48 6.76 13.89
C TYR A 71 7.08 5.28 13.85
N VAL A 72 6.25 4.86 12.88
CA VAL A 72 5.90 3.45 12.68
C VAL A 72 7.14 2.63 12.36
N GLU A 73 8.01 3.10 11.44
CA GLU A 73 9.27 2.39 11.15
C GLU A 73 10.14 2.26 12.40
N PHE A 74 10.25 3.32 13.20
CA PHE A 74 10.99 3.31 14.45
C PHE A 74 10.43 2.27 15.44
N VAL A 75 9.11 2.27 15.69
CA VAL A 75 8.47 1.34 16.63
C VAL A 75 8.59 -0.09 16.13
N MET A 76 8.39 -0.34 14.83
CA MET A 76 8.59 -1.66 14.23
C MET A 76 10.02 -2.15 14.42
N GLN A 77 11.02 -1.30 14.17
CA GLN A 77 12.42 -1.68 14.38
C GLN A 77 12.71 -2.03 15.84
N LYS A 78 12.10 -1.33 16.80
CA LYS A 78 12.19 -1.68 18.22
C LYS A 78 11.51 -3.02 18.53
N ALA A 79 10.33 -3.28 17.97
CA ALA A 79 9.61 -4.55 18.14
C ALA A 79 10.37 -5.73 17.51
N ILE A 80 11.07 -5.50 16.40
CA ILE A 80 11.90 -6.50 15.73
C ILE A 80 13.20 -6.73 16.49
N SER A 81 13.88 -5.71 16.99
CA SER A 81 15.21 -5.87 17.59
C SER A 81 15.18 -6.25 19.08
N ASN A 82 14.15 -5.83 19.83
CA ASN A 82 14.08 -6.02 21.27
C ASN A 82 13.19 -7.21 21.68
N PRO A 83 13.73 -8.27 22.31
CA PRO A 83 12.93 -9.39 22.81
C PRO A 83 11.97 -9.01 23.95
N ASN A 84 12.24 -7.91 24.67
CA ASN A 84 11.42 -7.39 25.77
C ASN A 84 10.68 -6.11 25.34
N PHE A 85 10.24 -6.04 24.09
CA PHE A 85 9.51 -4.89 23.57
C PHE A 85 8.24 -4.65 24.39
N ASN A 86 8.06 -3.40 24.85
CA ASN A 86 6.87 -2.95 25.57
C ASN A 86 6.11 -1.94 24.70
N SER A 87 5.00 -2.37 24.13
CA SER A 87 4.13 -1.58 23.25
C SER A 87 3.48 -0.38 23.94
N ALA A 88 3.24 -0.46 25.26
CA ALA A 88 2.60 0.61 26.03
C ALA A 88 3.41 1.92 26.02
N LEU A 89 4.74 1.83 25.86
CA LEU A 89 5.62 3.01 25.79
C LEU A 89 5.41 3.83 24.50
N TYR A 90 4.87 3.22 23.45
CA TYR A 90 4.74 3.83 22.12
C TYR A 90 3.28 4.06 21.71
N ALA A 91 2.33 3.38 22.35
CA ALA A 91 0.91 3.40 22.00
C ALA A 91 0.32 4.82 21.95
N ASN A 92 0.59 5.65 22.97
CA ASN A 92 0.06 7.01 23.04
C ASN A 92 0.55 7.90 21.90
N GLU A 93 1.84 7.84 21.59
CA GLU A 93 2.40 8.67 20.52
C GLU A 93 1.96 8.19 19.13
N LEU A 94 1.89 6.87 18.91
CA LEU A 94 1.30 6.30 17.69
C LEU A 94 -0.15 6.76 17.51
N GLY A 95 -0.98 6.62 18.55
CA GLY A 95 -2.38 7.04 18.55
C GLY A 95 -2.55 8.53 18.29
N ASN A 96 -1.75 9.37 18.95
CA ASN A 96 -1.82 10.83 18.78
C ASN A 96 -1.39 11.28 17.37
N ARG A 97 -0.30 10.71 16.83
CA ARG A 97 0.16 11.01 15.46
C ARG A 97 -0.87 10.55 14.43
N PHE A 98 -1.52 9.41 14.65
CA PHE A 98 -2.61 8.93 13.80
C PHE A 98 -3.86 9.80 13.89
N ALA A 99 -4.29 10.18 15.10
CA ALA A 99 -5.44 11.07 15.29
C ALA A 99 -5.22 12.42 14.59
N LEU A 100 -4.00 12.97 14.67
CA LEU A 100 -3.62 14.18 13.95
C LEU A 100 -3.71 14.00 12.43
N LEU A 101 -3.16 12.91 11.89
CA LEU A 101 -3.24 12.60 10.46
C LEU A 101 -4.69 12.45 9.99
N LYS A 102 -5.51 11.71 10.76
CA LYS A 102 -6.93 11.47 10.48
C LYS A 102 -7.71 12.78 10.42
N ALA A 103 -7.54 13.65 11.43
CA ALA A 103 -8.17 14.97 11.45
C ALA A 103 -7.76 15.82 10.24
N LYS A 104 -6.47 15.82 9.86
CA LYS A 104 -5.98 16.56 8.69
C LYS A 104 -6.52 16.05 7.37
N ILE A 105 -6.69 14.74 7.24
CA ILE A 105 -7.30 14.15 6.03
C ILE A 105 -8.79 14.45 5.97
N GLU A 106 -9.51 14.36 7.09
CA GLU A 106 -10.93 14.69 7.15
C GLU A 106 -11.23 16.15 6.78
N GLU A 107 -10.40 17.08 7.26
CA GLU A 107 -10.46 18.51 6.89
C GLU A 107 -10.34 18.73 5.37
N HIS A 108 -9.56 17.89 4.68
CA HIS A 108 -9.29 18.00 3.25
C HIS A 108 -10.22 17.13 2.38
N LYS A 109 -11.00 16.24 3.02
CA LYS A 109 -11.69 15.14 2.34
C LYS A 109 -12.72 15.60 1.31
N LYS A 110 -13.45 16.70 1.56
CA LYS A 110 -14.52 17.15 0.64
C LYS A 110 -14.01 17.60 -0.72
N LEU A 111 -12.93 18.39 -0.74
CA LEU A 111 -12.31 18.87 -1.97
C LEU A 111 -11.52 17.77 -2.67
N GLU A 112 -10.74 16.99 -1.91
CA GLU A 112 -9.94 15.91 -2.46
C GLU A 112 -10.79 14.73 -2.97
N GLN A 113 -11.96 14.43 -2.39
CA GLN A 113 -12.85 13.39 -2.92
C GLN A 113 -13.40 13.73 -4.30
N CYS A 114 -13.72 15.01 -4.55
CA CYS A 114 -14.16 15.44 -5.87
C CYS A 114 -13.01 15.31 -6.89
N CYS A 115 -11.82 15.79 -6.54
CA CYS A 115 -10.62 15.65 -7.37
C CYS A 115 -10.24 14.19 -7.62
N SER A 116 -10.26 13.33 -6.61
CA SER A 116 -10.02 11.89 -6.73
C SER A 116 -11.10 11.19 -7.55
N GLY A 117 -12.36 11.61 -7.48
CA GLY A 117 -13.42 11.08 -8.34
C GLY A 117 -13.20 11.39 -9.82
N MET A 118 -12.80 12.63 -10.13
CA MET A 118 -12.40 13.01 -11.50
C MET A 118 -11.16 12.24 -11.96
N ASN A 119 -10.17 12.10 -11.08
CA ASN A 119 -8.93 11.37 -11.38
C ASN A 119 -9.20 9.88 -11.62
N LEU A 120 -10.10 9.27 -10.85
CA LEU A 120 -10.56 7.90 -11.04
C LEU A 120 -11.20 7.73 -12.42
N PHE A 121 -12.07 8.65 -12.82
CA PHE A 121 -12.72 8.61 -14.13
C PHE A 121 -11.71 8.72 -15.28
N GLU A 122 -10.81 9.71 -15.23
CA GLU A 122 -9.78 9.91 -16.25
C GLU A 122 -8.83 8.70 -16.33
N ASN A 123 -8.33 8.22 -15.19
CA ASN A 123 -7.44 7.06 -15.15
C ASN A 123 -8.14 5.76 -15.62
N SER A 124 -9.44 5.62 -15.39
CA SER A 124 -10.21 4.48 -15.92
C SER A 124 -10.27 4.50 -17.45
N ILE A 125 -10.41 5.69 -18.07
CA ILE A 125 -10.33 5.85 -19.53
C ILE A 125 -8.93 5.48 -20.02
N ILE A 126 -7.88 5.99 -19.36
CA ILE A 126 -6.50 5.68 -19.73
C ILE A 126 -6.22 4.17 -19.62
N THR A 127 -6.71 3.50 -18.58
CA THR A 127 -6.63 2.04 -18.42
C THR A 127 -7.32 1.31 -19.58
N ALA A 128 -8.55 1.72 -19.94
CA ALA A 128 -9.28 1.08 -21.03
C ALA A 128 -8.59 1.27 -22.38
N VAL A 129 -8.15 2.49 -22.70
CA VAL A 129 -7.43 2.80 -23.95
C VAL A 129 -6.09 2.08 -24.00
N GLY A 130 -5.35 2.04 -22.89
CA GLY A 130 -4.09 1.32 -22.79
C GLY A 130 -4.26 -0.19 -23.00
N ALA A 131 -5.28 -0.79 -22.40
CA ALA A 131 -5.60 -2.21 -22.59
C ALA A 131 -5.95 -2.53 -24.04
N LEU A 132 -6.76 -1.68 -24.69
CA LEU A 132 -7.04 -1.78 -26.12
C LEU A 132 -5.77 -1.64 -26.97
N GLY A 133 -4.87 -0.73 -26.59
CA GLY A 133 -3.55 -0.58 -27.22
C GLY A 133 -2.72 -1.87 -27.16
N VAL A 134 -2.65 -2.53 -26.00
CA VAL A 134 -1.96 -3.83 -25.88
C VAL A 134 -2.52 -4.86 -26.85
N VAL A 135 -3.85 -4.94 -26.98
CA VAL A 135 -4.51 -5.88 -27.91
C VAL A 135 -4.20 -5.52 -29.36
N PHE A 136 -4.41 -4.26 -29.77
CA PHE A 136 -4.21 -3.84 -31.15
C PHE A 136 -2.75 -3.95 -31.61
N PHE A 137 -1.80 -3.54 -30.76
CA PHE A 137 -0.38 -3.68 -31.06
C PHE A 137 0.05 -5.15 -31.01
N GLY A 138 -0.49 -5.97 -30.10
CA GLY A 138 -0.24 -7.41 -30.07
C GLY A 138 -0.65 -8.11 -31.36
N VAL A 139 -1.83 -7.77 -31.92
CA VAL A 139 -2.27 -8.26 -33.23
C VAL A 139 -1.32 -7.79 -34.33
N ALA A 140 -0.93 -6.51 -34.33
CA ALA A 140 -0.04 -5.94 -35.35
C ALA A 140 1.36 -6.58 -35.38
N VAL A 141 1.87 -7.10 -34.25
CA VAL A 141 3.11 -7.89 -34.20
C VAL A 141 3.00 -9.17 -35.03
N SER A 142 1.83 -9.80 -35.04
CA SER A 142 1.61 -11.08 -35.74
C SER A 142 1.33 -10.94 -37.24
N THR A 143 0.84 -9.78 -37.69
CA THR A 143 0.38 -9.56 -39.07
C THR A 143 1.22 -8.57 -39.87
N GLY A 144 2.16 -7.87 -39.23
CA GLY A 144 2.92 -6.77 -39.83
C GLY A 144 4.28 -7.18 -40.40
N PRO A 145 4.84 -6.40 -41.36
CA PRO A 145 6.24 -6.51 -41.76
C PRO A 145 7.19 -6.31 -40.56
N LEU A 146 8.39 -6.91 -40.58
CA LEU A 146 9.31 -6.96 -39.43
C LEU A 146 9.56 -5.60 -38.74
N GLY A 147 9.74 -4.53 -39.52
CA GLY A 147 9.94 -3.18 -38.95
C GLY A 147 8.71 -2.64 -38.21
N MET A 148 7.51 -2.92 -38.72
CA MET A 148 6.25 -2.56 -38.06
C MET A 148 5.97 -3.45 -36.86
N ALA A 149 6.36 -4.73 -36.93
CA ALA A 149 6.25 -5.66 -35.81
C ALA A 149 7.12 -5.20 -34.63
N LEU A 150 8.37 -4.79 -34.86
CA LEU A 150 9.24 -4.24 -33.82
C LEU A 150 8.67 -2.96 -33.18
N LEU A 151 8.14 -2.05 -34.00
CA LEU A 151 7.48 -0.84 -33.49
C LEU A 151 6.24 -1.19 -32.67
N ALA A 152 5.43 -2.16 -33.13
CA ALA A 152 4.26 -2.63 -32.42
C ALA A 152 4.62 -3.29 -31.07
N VAL A 153 5.73 -4.06 -30.98
CA VAL A 153 6.23 -4.57 -29.69
C VAL A 153 6.53 -3.42 -28.73
N GLY A 154 7.25 -2.38 -29.18
CA GLY A 154 7.56 -1.21 -28.35
C GLY A 154 6.29 -0.51 -27.85
N MET A 155 5.31 -0.32 -28.72
CA MET A 155 4.03 0.30 -28.38
C MET A 155 3.17 -0.56 -27.46
N ALA A 156 3.20 -1.89 -27.61
CA ALA A 156 2.52 -2.81 -26.71
C ALA A 156 3.09 -2.73 -25.28
N ILE A 157 4.42 -2.68 -25.14
CA ILE A 157 5.09 -2.52 -23.84
C ILE A 157 4.72 -1.17 -23.21
N ALA A 158 4.81 -0.08 -23.98
CA ALA A 158 4.43 1.25 -23.48
C ALA A 158 2.95 1.29 -23.04
N SER A 159 2.06 0.68 -23.82
CA SER A 159 0.63 0.58 -23.50
C SER A 159 0.38 -0.24 -22.24
N ALA A 160 1.09 -1.36 -22.06
CA ALA A 160 0.99 -2.18 -20.86
C ALA A 160 1.47 -1.43 -19.60
N LEU A 161 2.57 -0.68 -19.70
CA LEU A 161 3.08 0.14 -18.60
C LEU A 161 2.08 1.24 -18.20
N LEU A 162 1.54 1.97 -19.18
CA LEU A 162 0.54 3.00 -18.94
C LEU A 162 -0.74 2.42 -18.33
N THR A 163 -1.20 1.28 -18.84
CA THR A 163 -2.38 0.57 -18.30
C THR A 163 -2.16 0.20 -16.84
N THR A 164 -0.99 -0.34 -16.52
CA THR A 164 -0.64 -0.76 -15.15
C THR A 164 -0.61 0.42 -14.19
N ILE A 165 0.03 1.53 -14.58
CA ILE A 165 0.12 2.74 -13.75
C ILE A 165 -1.27 3.37 -13.56
N ALA A 166 -2.05 3.49 -14.63
CA ALA A 166 -3.40 4.05 -14.55
C ALA A 166 -4.33 3.16 -13.71
N ALA A 167 -4.27 1.83 -13.87
CA ALA A 167 -5.05 0.89 -13.07
C ALA A 167 -4.67 0.95 -11.58
N TYR A 168 -3.38 1.04 -11.28
CA TYR A 168 -2.91 1.27 -9.92
C TYR A 168 -3.43 2.61 -9.37
N SER A 169 -3.51 3.64 -10.22
CA SER A 169 -4.01 4.95 -9.80
C SER A 169 -5.51 4.90 -9.45
N VAL A 170 -6.32 4.22 -10.26
CA VAL A 170 -7.74 3.93 -9.99
C VAL A 170 -7.89 3.19 -8.65
N TYR A 171 -7.05 2.19 -8.41
CA TYR A 171 -7.04 1.43 -7.15
C TYR A 171 -6.80 2.34 -5.93
N VAL A 172 -5.77 3.20 -5.98
CA VAL A 172 -5.42 4.12 -4.89
C VAL A 172 -6.53 5.14 -4.62
N ASP A 173 -7.11 5.76 -5.66
CA ASP A 173 -8.22 6.71 -5.52
C ASP A 173 -9.48 6.04 -4.95
N SER A 174 -9.83 4.85 -5.43
CA SER A 174 -10.97 4.07 -4.93
C SER A 174 -10.85 3.78 -3.44
N ARG A 175 -9.64 3.40 -2.99
CA ARG A 175 -9.36 3.18 -1.56
C ARG A 175 -9.50 4.46 -0.75
N PHE A 176 -9.04 5.59 -1.27
CA PHE A 176 -9.11 6.89 -0.59
C PHE A 176 -10.55 7.36 -0.41
N ILE A 177 -11.36 7.26 -1.46
CA ILE A 177 -12.79 7.61 -1.42
C ILE A 177 -13.50 6.77 -0.35
N LYS A 178 -13.19 5.47 -0.26
CA LYS A 178 -13.73 4.53 0.74
C LYS A 178 -13.12 4.69 2.14
N GLY A 179 -12.08 5.51 2.31
CA GLY A 179 -11.36 5.67 3.59
C GLY A 179 -10.59 4.41 4.03
N LYS A 180 -10.28 3.49 3.11
CA LYS A 180 -9.68 2.19 3.44
C LYS A 180 -8.27 2.32 4.01
N GLN A 181 -7.47 3.27 3.50
CA GLN A 181 -6.10 3.47 4.01
C GLN A 181 -6.07 3.87 5.50
N LEU A 182 -6.98 4.76 5.93
CA LEU A 182 -7.05 5.19 7.32
C LEU A 182 -7.46 4.04 8.25
N ASN A 183 -8.43 3.22 7.82
CA ASN A 183 -8.85 2.03 8.57
C ASN A 183 -7.72 1.02 8.74
N GLU A 184 -6.96 0.75 7.68
CA GLU A 184 -5.81 -0.17 7.75
C GLU A 184 -4.69 0.34 8.67
N ILE A 185 -4.46 1.66 8.69
CA ILE A 185 -3.51 2.28 9.62
C ILE A 185 -4.03 2.15 11.06
N GLU A 186 -5.31 2.40 11.30
CA GLU A 186 -5.94 2.27 12.62
C GLU A 186 -5.82 0.84 13.17
N VAL A 187 -6.22 -0.16 12.37
CA VAL A 187 -6.09 -1.58 12.72
C VAL A 187 -4.63 -1.94 12.99
N GLY A 188 -3.71 -1.50 12.14
CA GLY A 188 -2.29 -1.78 12.32
C GLY A 188 -1.68 -1.14 13.57
N ILE A 189 -2.07 0.09 13.90
CA ILE A 189 -1.63 0.77 15.14
C ILE A 189 -2.18 0.08 16.38
N ASN A 190 -3.45 -0.33 16.35
CA ASN A 190 -4.06 -1.09 17.44
C ASN A 190 -3.35 -2.43 17.66
N PHE A 191 -2.96 -3.11 16.57
CA PHE A 191 -2.14 -4.31 16.65
C PHE A 191 -0.76 -4.03 17.26
N ILE A 192 -0.01 -3.03 16.77
CA ILE A 192 1.31 -2.68 17.30
C ILE A 192 1.23 -2.29 18.79
N SER A 193 0.17 -1.61 19.19
CA SER A 193 -0.07 -1.16 20.57
C SER A 193 -0.41 -2.29 21.53
N SER A 194 -0.80 -3.47 21.02
CA SER A 194 -1.09 -4.68 21.81
C SER A 194 -0.07 -5.80 21.60
N TYR A 195 0.87 -5.64 20.65
CA TYR A 195 1.94 -6.61 20.37
C TYR A 195 2.81 -6.88 21.62
N PRO A 196 3.20 -8.14 21.88
CA PRO A 196 2.97 -9.35 21.08
C PRO A 196 1.64 -10.07 21.35
N ASN A 197 0.79 -9.53 22.24
CA ASN A 197 -0.43 -10.18 22.73
C ASN A 197 -1.70 -9.80 21.94
N GLY A 198 -1.58 -9.05 20.84
CA GLY A 198 -2.71 -8.68 19.97
C GLY A 198 -3.46 -9.92 19.47
N SER A 199 -4.77 -9.80 19.27
CA SER A 199 -5.62 -10.93 18.88
C SER A 199 -5.10 -11.59 17.60
N LEU A 200 -4.62 -12.84 17.73
CA LEU A 200 -4.06 -13.63 16.64
C LEU A 200 -5.05 -13.97 15.51
N PHE A 201 -6.30 -13.48 15.56
CA PHE A 201 -7.41 -14.01 14.75
C PHE A 201 -8.39 -12.98 14.12
N ASP A 202 -8.19 -11.66 14.23
CA ASP A 202 -9.18 -10.68 13.73
C ASP A 202 -8.94 -10.17 12.29
N GLU A 203 -8.63 -11.07 11.36
CA GLU A 203 -8.84 -10.75 9.94
C GLU A 203 -9.76 -11.78 9.30
N VAL A 204 -11.07 -11.51 9.40
CA VAL A 204 -12.05 -12.04 8.45
C VAL A 204 -11.64 -11.53 7.07
N ASP A 205 -11.22 -12.45 6.21
CA ASP A 205 -10.93 -12.21 4.80
C ASP A 205 -12.17 -11.63 4.10
N GLU A 206 -12.24 -10.30 3.94
CA GLU A 206 -13.11 -9.64 2.94
C GLU A 206 -12.52 -9.79 1.51
N HIS A 207 -12.06 -11.00 1.18
CA HIS A 207 -11.74 -11.42 -0.18
C HIS A 207 -12.73 -12.51 -0.61
N SER A 208 -14.02 -12.20 -0.54
CA SER A 208 -15.03 -12.85 -1.37
C SER A 208 -16.02 -11.78 -1.82
N LEU A 209 -16.34 -11.78 -3.11
CA LEU A 209 -17.22 -10.83 -3.82
C LEU A 209 -16.53 -9.56 -4.35
N CYS A 210 -15.83 -9.71 -5.48
CA CYS A 210 -15.98 -8.81 -6.63
C CYS A 210 -15.31 -9.44 -7.87
N CYS A 211 -16.03 -10.35 -8.53
CA CYS A 211 -15.97 -10.55 -9.98
C CYS A 211 -17.41 -10.70 -10.45
N PRO A 212 -17.87 -9.86 -11.38
CA PRO A 212 -18.62 -10.31 -12.54
C PRO A 212 -17.70 -10.41 -13.76
#